data_AF-A2FJR6-F1
#
_entry.id   AF-A2FJR6-F1
#
_cell.length_a   1.000
_cell.length_b   1.000
_cell.length_c   1.000
_cell.angle_alpha   90.00
_cell.angle_beta   90.00
_cell.angle_gamma   90.00
#
_symmetry.space_group_name_H-M   'P 1'
#
loop_
_entity.id
_entity.type
_entity.pdbx_description
1 polymer ?
#
loop_
_entity_poly.entity_id
_entity_poly.type
_entity_poly.pdbx_seq_one_letter_code
_entity_poly.pdbx_strand_id
1 'polypeptide(L)'
;MSQDVIDLTADDSSDGEPNMRPRKLHPIKLPPLPQTEDFGDLTCKVCLTNKINLITYPCSHACMCYECFKALPIPKQCPVCRKYITRCVFVIFPN
;
A
#
# COMPACT_ATOMS: atom_id res chain seq x y z
N MET A 1 18.40 63.51 -5.61
CA MET A 1 17.32 62.55 -5.91
C MET A 1 17.96 61.33 -6.55
N SER A 2 17.64 60.16 -6.02
CA SER A 2 17.90 58.78 -6.53
C SER A 2 19.38 58.41 -6.80
N GLN A 3 20.07 57.75 -5.88
CA GLN A 3 20.01 56.31 -5.53
C GLN A 3 20.87 55.43 -6.45
N ASP A 4 21.99 55.00 -5.88
CA ASP A 4 22.47 53.62 -5.76
C ASP A 4 22.65 52.78 -7.04
N VAL A 5 23.90 52.70 -7.50
CA VAL A 5 24.40 51.65 -8.39
C VAL A 5 24.53 50.35 -7.60
N ILE A 6 23.63 49.40 -7.84
CA ILE A 6 23.74 48.04 -7.28
C ILE A 6 24.77 47.24 -8.09
N ASP A 7 25.77 46.74 -7.37
CA ASP A 7 26.83 45.86 -7.83
C ASP A 7 26.26 44.52 -8.30
N LEU A 8 26.57 44.14 -9.54
CA LEU A 8 26.25 42.83 -10.13
C LEU A 8 27.30 41.81 -9.63
N THR A 9 27.32 41.52 -8.33
CA THR A 9 28.15 40.45 -7.79
C THR A 9 27.33 39.19 -7.52
N ALA A 10 27.63 38.18 -8.35
CA ALA A 10 27.51 36.75 -8.10
C ALA A 10 26.17 36.25 -7.55
N ASP A 11 25.37 35.67 -8.44
CA ASP A 11 24.42 34.63 -8.08
C ASP A 11 25.18 33.43 -7.51
N ASP A 12 25.29 33.45 -6.18
CA ASP A 12 25.88 32.42 -5.35
C ASP A 12 25.24 31.06 -5.66
N SER A 13 26.07 30.18 -6.20
CA SER A 13 25.78 28.77 -6.37
C SER A 13 25.41 28.16 -5.02
N SER A 14 24.17 27.74 -4.86
CA SER A 14 23.81 26.81 -3.79
C SER A 14 23.05 25.63 -4.38
N ASP A 15 23.79 24.83 -5.15
CA ASP A 15 23.50 23.42 -5.36
C ASP A 15 23.46 22.73 -3.99
N GLY A 16 22.29 22.81 -3.33
CA GLY A 16 22.01 22.07 -2.11
C GLY A 16 21.94 20.59 -2.43
N GLU A 17 23.08 19.90 -2.38
CA GLU A 17 23.14 18.44 -2.46
C GLU A 17 22.24 17.87 -1.35
N PRO A 18 21.19 17.08 -1.67
CA PRO A 18 20.36 16.47 -0.66
C PRO A 18 21.22 15.48 0.12
N ASN A 19 21.47 15.79 1.39
CA ASN A 19 22.27 15.00 2.33
C ASN A 19 21.64 13.61 2.54
N MET A 20 21.89 12.69 1.60
CA MET A 20 21.50 11.30 1.70
C MET A 20 22.54 10.57 2.54
N ARG A 21 22.32 10.56 3.86
CA ARG A 21 23.13 9.74 4.76
C ARG A 21 23.07 8.28 4.29
N PRO A 22 24.20 7.62 4.00
CA PRO A 22 24.19 6.23 3.60
C PRO A 22 23.57 5.41 4.73
N ARG A 23 22.46 4.70 4.43
CA ARG A 23 21.89 3.74 5.38
C ARG A 23 22.95 2.67 5.63
N LYS A 24 23.48 2.60 6.86
CA LYS A 24 24.36 1.52 7.28
C LYS A 24 23.59 0.20 7.08
N LEU A 25 24.06 -0.62 6.14
CA LEU A 25 23.51 -1.96 5.89
C LEU A 25 23.83 -2.82 7.12
N HIS A 26 22.84 -3.06 7.98
CA HIS A 26 22.94 -4.09 9.00
C HIS A 26 22.67 -5.45 8.36
N PRO A 27 23.35 -6.53 8.81
CA PRO A 27 22.97 -7.88 8.41
C PRO A 27 21.49 -8.09 8.70
N ILE A 28 20.70 -8.36 7.66
CA ILE A 28 19.31 -8.73 7.84
C ILE A 28 19.33 -10.11 8.48
N LYS A 29 19.07 -10.19 9.79
CA LYS A 29 18.73 -11.46 10.43
C LYS A 29 17.37 -11.86 9.87
N LEU A 30 17.39 -12.67 8.81
CA LEU A 30 16.18 -13.22 8.23
C LEU A 30 15.48 -14.03 9.34
N PRO A 31 14.21 -13.74 9.68
CA PRO A 31 13.46 -14.63 10.54
C PRO A 31 13.43 -16.03 9.93
N PRO A 32 13.34 -17.10 10.75
CA PRO A 32 13.18 -18.46 10.23
C PRO A 32 12.06 -18.48 9.20
N LEU A 33 12.31 -19.10 8.04
CA LEU A 33 11.25 -19.36 7.06
C LEU A 33 10.11 -20.07 7.79
N PRO A 34 8.86 -19.61 7.67
CA PRO A 34 7.79 -20.21 8.45
C PRO A 34 7.68 -21.68 8.06
N GLN A 35 7.74 -22.54 9.06
CA GLN A 35 7.73 -23.99 8.88
C GLN A 35 6.28 -24.41 8.59
N THR A 36 6.04 -24.92 7.38
CA THR A 36 4.73 -25.20 6.78
C THR A 36 3.77 -24.02 6.88
N GLU A 37 4.00 -23.05 6.00
CA GLU A 37 3.03 -22.00 5.71
C GLU A 37 1.77 -22.65 5.15
N ASP A 38 0.71 -22.79 5.96
CA ASP A 38 -0.65 -22.85 5.42
C ASP A 38 -0.74 -21.68 4.44
N PHE A 39 -0.79 -21.97 3.14
CA PHE A 39 -0.97 -20.97 2.09
C PHE A 39 -2.20 -20.15 2.49
N GLY A 40 -1.93 -18.96 3.03
CA GLY A 40 -2.75 -18.35 4.07
C GLY A 40 -4.24 -18.55 3.86
N ASP A 41 -4.90 -19.13 4.87
CA ASP A 41 -6.34 -19.44 4.90
C ASP A 41 -7.12 -18.58 3.91
N LEU A 42 -7.58 -19.20 2.81
CA LEU A 42 -8.48 -18.57 1.84
C LEU A 42 -9.86 -18.28 2.47
N THR A 43 -9.97 -18.28 3.79
CA THR A 43 -11.14 -17.91 4.57
C THR A 43 -11.30 -16.39 4.60
N CYS A 44 -12.53 -15.94 4.34
CA CYS A 44 -12.96 -14.55 4.42
C CYS A 44 -12.58 -13.97 5.77
N LYS A 45 -11.81 -12.87 5.78
CA LYS A 45 -11.34 -12.22 7.01
C LYS A 45 -12.41 -11.38 7.71
N VAL A 46 -13.61 -11.31 7.13
CA VAL A 46 -14.77 -10.59 7.69
C VAL A 46 -15.70 -11.54 8.44
N CYS A 47 -16.20 -12.60 7.79
CA CYS A 47 -17.10 -13.56 8.44
C CYS A 47 -16.40 -14.78 9.05
N LEU A 48 -15.13 -15.03 8.69
CA LEU A 48 -14.37 -16.21 9.14
C LEU A 48 -15.04 -17.55 8.84
N THR A 49 -15.98 -17.59 7.87
CA THR A 49 -16.74 -18.79 7.51
C THR A 49 -16.56 -19.15 6.04
N ASN A 50 -16.89 -18.22 5.13
CA ASN A 50 -16.85 -18.48 3.69
C ASN A 50 -15.45 -18.34 3.13
N LYS A 51 -15.14 -19.01 2.02
CA LYS A 51 -13.91 -18.74 1.26
C LYS A 51 -13.96 -17.34 0.63
N ILE A 52 -12.82 -16.69 0.57
CA ILE A 52 -12.54 -15.52 -0.27
C ILE A 52 -12.80 -15.93 -1.70
N ASN A 53 -13.65 -15.18 -2.39
CA ASN A 53 -14.03 -15.45 -3.78
C ASN A 53 -14.00 -14.18 -4.64
N LEU A 54 -13.46 -13.08 -4.11
CA LEU A 54 -13.29 -11.83 -4.85
C LEU A 54 -12.04 -11.07 -4.46
N ILE A 55 -11.57 -10.26 -5.41
CA ILE A 55 -10.50 -9.28 -5.25
C ILE A 55 -11.07 -7.88 -5.43
N THR A 56 -10.67 -6.95 -4.56
CA THR A 56 -11.13 -5.55 -4.59
C THR A 56 -10.22 -4.66 -5.44
N TYR A 57 -10.77 -3.80 -6.29
CA TYR A 57 -10.02 -2.84 -7.11
C TYR A 57 -10.25 -1.40 -6.61
N PRO A 58 -9.22 -0.53 -6.56
CA PRO A 58 -7.88 -0.66 -7.17
C PRO A 58 -6.81 -1.32 -6.27
N CYS A 59 -7.13 -1.70 -5.04
CA CYS A 59 -6.13 -2.09 -4.07
C CYS A 59 -5.66 -3.56 -4.09
N SER A 60 -6.28 -4.38 -4.94
CA SER A 60 -6.00 -5.82 -5.14
C SER A 60 -6.00 -6.70 -3.87
N HIS A 61 -6.64 -6.29 -2.78
CA HIS A 61 -6.76 -7.14 -1.59
C HIS A 61 -7.85 -8.20 -1.79
N ALA A 62 -7.46 -9.46 -1.65
CA ALA A 62 -8.32 -10.63 -1.54
C ALA A 62 -8.58 -10.89 -0.04
N CYS A 63 -9.62 -10.30 0.53
CA CYS A 63 -9.84 -10.31 1.98
C CYS A 63 -11.21 -10.78 2.42
N MET A 64 -12.18 -10.93 1.51
CA MET A 64 -13.55 -11.28 1.88
C MET A 64 -14.28 -12.08 0.82
N CYS A 65 -15.40 -12.68 1.22
CA CYS A 65 -16.38 -13.29 0.32
C CYS A 65 -17.38 -12.25 -0.22
N TYR A 66 -18.11 -12.61 -1.26
CA TYR A 66 -19.11 -11.77 -1.91
C TYR A 66 -20.25 -11.32 -0.99
N GLU A 67 -20.70 -12.18 -0.09
CA GLU A 67 -21.75 -11.83 0.87
C GLU A 67 -21.30 -10.70 1.81
N CYS A 68 -20.06 -10.76 2.29
CA CYS A 68 -19.48 -9.68 3.10
C CYS A 68 -19.30 -8.38 2.30
N PHE A 69 -18.92 -8.47 1.01
CA PHE A 69 -18.81 -7.29 0.16
C PHE A 69 -20.17 -6.59 -0.03
N LYS A 70 -21.25 -7.35 -0.25
CA LYS A 70 -22.62 -6.79 -0.34
C LYS A 70 -23.05 -6.11 0.95
N ALA A 71 -22.66 -6.64 2.10
CA ALA A 71 -22.99 -6.10 3.41
C ALA A 71 -22.22 -4.83 3.82
N LEU A 72 -21.14 -4.46 3.10
CA LEU A 72 -20.37 -3.25 3.42
C LEU A 72 -21.24 -1.97 3.38
N PRO A 73 -20.97 -0.97 4.23
CA PRO A 73 -21.63 0.32 4.12
C PRO A 73 -21.28 1.04 2.81
N ILE A 74 -22.12 1.99 2.41
CA ILE A 74 -21.85 2.89 1.28
C ILE A 74 -21.24 4.18 1.83
N PRO A 75 -20.14 4.69 1.26
CA PRO A 75 -19.37 4.12 0.14
C PRO A 75 -18.55 2.88 0.52
N LYS A 76 -18.46 1.92 -0.41
CA LYS A 76 -17.76 0.65 -0.20
C LYS A 76 -16.25 0.89 -0.07
N GLN A 77 -15.64 0.43 1.04
CA GLN A 77 -14.21 0.54 1.30
C GLN A 77 -13.57 -0.82 1.61
N CYS A 78 -12.31 -0.99 1.22
CA CYS A 78 -11.53 -2.19 1.54
C CYS A 78 -11.27 -2.29 3.06
N PRO A 79 -11.57 -3.42 3.73
CA PRO A 79 -11.29 -3.59 5.16
C PRO A 79 -9.80 -3.55 5.52
N VAL A 80 -8.92 -3.86 4.57
CA VAL A 80 -7.47 -3.91 4.79
C VAL A 80 -6.85 -2.52 4.70
N CYS A 81 -7.12 -1.78 3.64
CA CYS A 81 -6.42 -0.52 3.36
C CYS A 81 -7.34 0.70 3.24
N ARG A 82 -8.65 0.53 3.45
CA ARG A 82 -9.69 1.58 3.46
C ARG A 82 -9.85 2.35 2.14
N LYS A 83 -9.17 1.96 1.06
CA LYS A 83 -9.39 2.51 -0.28
C LYS A 83 -10.82 2.21 -0.76
N TYR A 84 -11.43 3.15 -1.48
CA TYR A 84 -12.74 2.96 -2.10
C TYR A 84 -12.69 1.82 -3.13
N ILE A 85 -13.72 0.97 -3.08
CA ILE A 85 -13.85 -0.16 -4.00
C ILE A 85 -14.70 0.30 -5.18
N THR A 86 -14.12 0.34 -6.38
CA THR A 86 -14.85 0.73 -7.60
C THR A 86 -15.36 -0.46 -8.40
N ARG A 87 -14.72 -1.63 -8.25
CA ARG A 87 -15.17 -2.91 -8.81
C ARG A 87 -14.57 -4.08 -8.03
N CYS A 88 -15.17 -5.25 -8.20
CA CYS A 88 -14.63 -6.51 -7.70
C CYS A 88 -14.42 -7.50 -8.86
N VAL A 89 -13.46 -8.41 -8.70
CA VAL A 89 -13.18 -9.48 -9.65
C VAL A 89 -13.37 -10.80 -8.93
N PHE A 90 -14.24 -11.66 -9.45
CA PHE A 90 -14.45 -12.99 -8.87
C PHE A 90 -13.28 -13.92 -9.18
N VAL A 91 -12.88 -14.70 -8.18
CA VAL A 91 -11.84 -15.72 -8.31
C VAL A 91 -12.47 -17.07 -8.10
N ILE A 92 -12.22 -17.99 -9.04
CA ILE A 92 -12.67 -19.38 -8.99
C ILE A 92 -11.43 -20.22 -8.74
N PHE A 93 -11.42 -20.97 -7.65
CA PHE A 93 -10.39 -21.95 -7.35
C PHE A 93 -10.86 -23.31 -7.86
N PRO A 94 -10.13 -23.95 -8.80
CA PRO A 94 -10.42 -25.33 -9.18
C PRO A 94 -10.20 -26.25 -7.96
N ASN A 95 -11.06 -27.26 -7.82
CA ASN A 95 -10.96 -28.28 -6.77
C ASN A 95 -9.87 -29.29 -7.09
#